data_AF-A0A1M5KXS8-F1
#
_entry.id   AF-A0A1M5KXS8-F1
#
_cell.length_a   1.000
_cell.length_b   1.000
_cell.length_c   1.000
_cell.angle_alpha   90.00
_cell.angle_beta   90.00
_cell.angle_gamma   90.00
#
_symmetry.space_group_name_H-M   'P 1'
#
loop_
_entity.id
_entity.type
_entity.pdbx_description
1 polymer ?
#
loop_
_entity_poly.entity_id
_entity_poly.type
_entity_poly.pdbx_seq_one_letter_code
_entity_poly.pdbx_strand_id
1 'polypeptide(L)' 'MRDHGGVTGKTSDHDERPRPVDHDWLRRVFGDVLPETTRDERDPEAPRRDTDTWYRENRPPHHDR' A
#
# COMPACT_ATOMS: atom_id res chain seq x y z
N MET A 1 -26.36 28.79 -23.18
CA MET A 1 -25.06 28.72 -22.48
C MET A 1 -25.30 28.97 -21.00
N ARG A 2 -25.01 28.01 -20.13
CA ARG A 2 -24.97 28.20 -18.66
C ARG A 2 -23.74 27.47 -18.12
N ASP A 3 -23.14 28.12 -17.14
CA ASP A 3 -21.75 28.09 -16.73
C ASP A 3 -21.18 26.73 -16.27
N HIS A 4 -19.87 26.60 -16.46
CA HIS A 4 -19.04 25.52 -15.94
C HIS A 4 -19.09 25.51 -14.40
N GLY A 5 -19.53 24.38 -13.84
CA GLY A 5 -19.58 24.14 -12.40
C GLY A 5 -18.21 24.28 -11.75
N GLY A 6 -18.20 24.98 -10.61
CA GLY A 6 -17.01 25.26 -9.82
C GLY A 6 -16.38 23.98 -9.26
N VAL A 7 -15.06 23.88 -9.47
CA VAL A 7 -14.16 23.06 -8.67
C VAL A 7 -14.24 23.53 -7.23
N THR A 8 -14.60 22.63 -6.31
CA THR A 8 -14.02 22.63 -4.97
C THR A 8 -13.70 21.17 -4.61
N GLY A 9 -12.47 20.77 -4.95
CA GLY A 9 -11.86 19.60 -4.32
C GLY A 9 -11.71 19.94 -2.85
N LYS A 10 -12.58 19.39 -2.00
CA LYS A 10 -12.50 19.52 -0.56
C LYS A 10 -11.37 18.60 -0.09
N THR A 11 -10.13 19.07 -0.15
CA THR A 11 -9.02 18.42 0.55
C THR A 11 -9.27 18.64 2.04
N SER A 12 -9.85 17.63 2.68
CA SER A 12 -10.03 17.62 4.13
C SER A 12 -8.66 17.67 4.81
N ASP A 13 -8.31 18.89 5.22
CA ASP A 13 -7.75 19.29 6.51
C ASP A 13 -7.25 18.14 7.39
N HIS A 14 -5.94 18.17 7.65
CA HIS A 14 -5.19 17.23 8.47
C HIS A 14 -5.61 17.33 9.93
N ASP A 15 -6.38 16.35 10.40
CA ASP A 15 -6.39 15.99 11.82
C ASP A 15 -5.06 15.25 12.09
N GLU A 16 -4.05 15.96 12.58
CA GLU A 16 -2.66 15.47 12.76
C GLU A 16 -2.50 14.35 13.81
N ARG A 17 -3.60 13.81 14.35
CA ARG A 17 -3.53 12.61 15.19
C ARG A 17 -3.59 11.38 14.29
N PRO A 18 -2.54 10.54 14.24
CA PRO A 18 -2.63 9.27 13.55
C PRO A 18 -3.81 8.51 14.13
N ARG A 19 -4.73 8.09 13.25
CA ARG A 19 -5.88 7.30 13.68
C ARG A 19 -5.36 6.06 14.42
N PRO A 20 -6.01 5.65 15.53
CA PRO A 20 -5.59 4.46 16.25
C PRO A 20 -5.48 3.29 15.28
N VAL A 21 -4.32 2.65 15.27
CA VAL A 21 -4.03 1.54 14.38
C VAL A 21 -4.73 0.30 14.91
N ASP A 22 -5.46 -0.40 14.05
CA ASP A 22 -6.14 -1.65 14.40
C ASP A 22 -5.11 -2.79 14.49
N HIS A 23 -4.81 -3.21 15.72
CA HIS A 23 -3.86 -4.28 15.99
C HIS A 23 -4.36 -5.67 15.57
N ASP A 24 -5.67 -5.92 15.55
CA ASP A 24 -6.22 -7.21 15.14
C ASP A 24 -6.14 -7.36 13.62
N TRP A 25 -6.39 -6.27 12.89
CA TRP A 25 -6.13 -6.21 11.46
C TRP A 25 -4.65 -6.42 11.13
N LEU A 26 -3.74 -5.74 11.85
CA LEU A 26 -2.31 -5.94 11.66
C LEU A 26 -1.90 -7.39 11.87
N ARG A 27 -2.40 -8.05 12.93
CA ARG A 27 -2.12 -9.47 13.16
C ARG A 27 -2.68 -10.39 12.07
N ARG A 28 -3.84 -10.07 11.52
CA ARG A 28 -4.41 -10.82 10.37
C ARG A 28 -3.49 -10.76 9.16
N VAL A 29 -2.88 -9.60 8.89
CA VAL A 29 -2.09 -9.35 7.69
C VAL A 29 -0.64 -9.79 7.85
N PHE A 30 -0.02 -9.44 8.98
CA PHE A 30 1.40 -9.62 9.23
C PHE A 30 1.73 -10.78 10.18
N GLY A 31 0.75 -11.32 10.90
CA GLY A 31 0.94 -12.29 11.97
C GLY A 31 1.20 -11.65 13.34
N ASP A 32 1.56 -12.47 14.32
CA ASP A 32 1.72 -12.02 15.71
C ASP A 32 2.99 -11.19 15.94
N VAL A 33 4.00 -11.36 15.08
CA VAL A 33 5.29 -10.66 15.14
C VAL A 33 5.33 -9.61 14.04
N LEU A 34 5.49 -8.34 14.42
CA LEU A 34 5.64 -7.26 13.46
C LEU A 34 7.10 -7.15 12.99
N PRO A 35 7.32 -6.71 11.74
CA PRO A 35 8.65 -6.39 11.26
C PRO A 35 9.28 -5.25 12.08
N GLU A 36 10.58 -5.35 12.33
CA GLU A 36 11.36 -4.39 13.11
C GLU A 36 11.53 -3.03 12.41
N THR A 37 11.41 -3.02 11.08
CA THR A 37 11.57 -1.84 10.24
C THR A 37 10.33 -1.62 9.39
N THR A 38 9.97 -0.37 9.20
CA THR A 38 8.90 0.00 8.27
C THR A 38 9.39 -0.05 6.83
N ARG A 39 8.52 0.25 5.87
CA ARG A 39 8.90 0.28 4.45
C ARG A 39 9.77 1.51 4.13
N ASP A 40 9.49 2.64 4.76
CA ASP A 40 10.18 3.92 4.56
C ASP A 40 11.58 3.93 5.17
N GLU A 41 11.81 3.16 6.23
CA GLU A 41 13.13 2.99 6.85
C GLU A 41 14.03 1.97 6.12
N ARG A 42 13.45 1.11 5.27
CA ARG A 42 14.21 0.11 4.52
C ARG A 42 14.94 0.72 3.33
N ASP A 43 16.16 0.25 3.11
CA ASP A 43 16.99 0.67 1.97
C ASP A 43 16.26 0.42 0.63
N PRO A 44 15.95 1.47 -0.16
CA PRO A 44 15.33 1.32 -1.47
C PRO A 44 16.27 0.70 -2.52
N GLU A 45 17.57 0.61 -2.23
CA GLU A 45 18.61 0.01 -3.09
C GLU A 45 18.72 -1.52 -2.88
N ALA A 46 18.09 -2.08 -1.84
CA ALA A 46 18.03 -3.53 -1.65
C ALA A 46 17.57 -4.18 -2.97
N PRO A 47 18.25 -5.24 -3.47
CA PRO A 47 18.00 -5.77 -4.80
C PRO A 47 16.50 -6.04 -4.96
N ARG A 48 15.83 -5.20 -5.75
CA ARG A 48 14.46 -5.46 -6.17
C ARG A 48 14.55 -6.78 -6.94
N ARG A 49 14.17 -7.88 -6.29
CA ARG A 49 14.07 -9.19 -6.93
C ARG A 49 13.35 -8.94 -8.26
N ASP A 50 13.97 -9.32 -9.37
CA ASP A 50 13.47 -9.00 -10.71
C ASP A 50 11.96 -9.26 -10.76
N THR A 51 11.19 -8.19 -10.91
CA THR A 51 9.73 -8.20 -10.81
C THR A 51 9.13 -9.20 -11.79
N ASP A 52 9.76 -9.34 -12.97
CA ASP A 52 9.34 -10.28 -14.00
C ASP A 52 9.56 -11.73 -13.55
N THR A 53 10.69 -11.98 -12.88
CA THR A 53 10.99 -13.29 -12.30
C THR A 53 10.02 -13.65 -11.17
N TRP A 54 9.71 -12.73 -10.25
CA TRP A 54 8.70 -12.98 -9.20
C TRP A 54 7.31 -13.25 -9.80
N TYR A 55 6.92 -12.49 -10.82
CA TYR A 55 5.64 -12.65 -11.49
C TYR A 55 5.51 -14.02 -12.17
N ARG A 56 6.57 -14.49 -12.85
CA ARG A 56 6.63 -15.83 -13.44
C ARG A 56 6.55 -16.95 -12.38
N GLU A 57 7.23 -16.79 -11.24
CA GLU A 57 7.22 -17.77 -10.14
C GLU A 57 5.87 -17.87 -9.42
N ASN A 58 5.09 -16.79 -9.36
CA ASN A 58 3.87 -16.70 -8.56
C ASN A 58 2.59 -16.60 -9.40
N ARG A 59 2.69 -16.88 -10.71
CA ARG A 59 1.56 -16.77 -11.62
C ARG A 59 0.49 -17.83 -11.32
N PRO A 60 -0.77 -17.45 -11.15
CA PRO A 60 -1.88 -18.40 -11.02
C PRO A 60 -1.92 -19.38 -12.20
N PRO A 61 -2.29 -20.66 -11.96
CA PRO A 61 -2.20 -21.73 -12.95
C PRO A 61 -3.07 -21.58 -14.22
N HIS A 62 -4.00 -20.62 -14.25
CA HIS A 62 -4.90 -20.37 -15.38
C HIS A 62 -4.43 -19.25 -16.32
N HIS A 63 -3.30 -18.63 -16.02
CA HIS A 63 -3.02 -17.30 -16.53
C HIS A 63 -2.41 -17.34 -17.96
N ASP A 64 -2.08 -18.55 -18.47
CA ASP A 64 -1.59 -18.86 -19.84
C ASP A 64 -2.68 -19.20 -20.87
N ARG A 65 -3.95 -19.25 -20.43
CA ARG A 65 -5.05 -19.75 -21.27
C ARG A 65 -5.73 -18.66 -22.08
#